data_AF-A0A9Q0XCF6-F1
#
_entry.id   AF-A0A9Q0XCF6-F1
#
_cell.length_a   1.000
_cell.length_b   1.000
_cell.length_c   1.000
_cell.angle_alpha   90.00
_cell.angle_beta   90.00
_cell.angle_gamma   90.00
#
_symmetry.space_group_name_H-M   'P 1'
#
loop_
_entity.id
_entity.type
_entity.pdbx_description
1 polymer ?
#
loop_
_entity_poly.entity_id
_entity_poly.type
_entity_poly.pdbx_seq_one_letter_code
_entity_poly.pdbx_strand_id
1 'polypeptide(L)'
;MPKPGAQKNPLRPRLVFPGSGGNGTGLPAYSVYDEEIGYCQGQSFLAAVLLLHMPEEQAFSVLVKIMFDYGLRELFKQNFEDLHCKFYQLERLMQVRGHFLDISLEAHMYASQWFLTLFTAKFPLYMVFHIIDLLLCEGISVIFNVALGLLKTTKDDLLLTDFEGALKFFRVQLPKRYRSEENAKKLMELACSIKISQKKLKKYEREYHTMREQQAQQEEPIERFERENRRLQEANMRLEQENDDLAHELVTSKIALRKDLDNAEEKADALNKELLMTKQKLIDAEDEKRRLEEESAQLKEMCRRELDKAESEIKKNSSIIGDYKQICSQLSERLEKQQLANKAEIEKIRVSVGSRGYFNKEGRVKAASVAREGSDEEADEEKEALKNQLREMELELAQTKLQLVEAECKIQASRKTWFNRTLSSIKTVTGVQGKETC
;
A
#
# COMPACT_ATOMS: atom_id res chain seq x y z
N MET A 1 5.96 21.85 32.76
CA MET A 1 6.40 20.44 32.92
C MET A 1 6.57 19.80 31.55
N PRO A 2 7.80 19.64 31.04
CA PRO A 2 8.12 18.68 29.98
C PRO A 2 8.73 17.40 30.58
N LYS A 3 8.32 16.26 30.03
CA LYS A 3 8.75 14.90 30.44
C LYS A 3 10.27 14.72 30.24
N PRO A 4 10.99 13.99 31.12
CA PRO A 4 12.38 13.64 30.88
C PRO A 4 12.45 12.61 29.75
N GLY A 5 13.10 13.00 28.66
CA GLY A 5 13.44 12.10 27.55
C GLY A 5 14.45 11.07 28.02
N ALA A 6 14.16 9.79 27.75
CA ALA A 6 15.09 8.70 27.95
C ALA A 6 16.34 8.94 27.08
N GLN A 7 17.46 9.28 27.71
CA GLN A 7 18.79 9.21 27.11
C GLN A 7 19.03 7.77 26.65
N LYS A 8 19.04 7.55 25.32
CA LYS A 8 19.57 6.33 24.73
C LYS A 8 21.07 6.30 24.99
N ASN A 9 21.48 5.45 25.92
CA ASN A 9 22.89 5.14 26.18
C ASN A 9 23.53 4.55 24.90
N PRO A 10 24.59 5.14 24.34
CA PRO A 10 25.18 4.69 23.07
C PRO A 10 26.15 3.49 23.20
N LEU A 11 26.21 2.83 24.37
CA LEU A 11 27.21 1.79 24.68
C LEU A 11 26.62 0.39 24.91
N ARG A 12 25.41 0.07 24.44
CA ARG A 12 24.89 -1.30 24.52
C ARG A 12 25.37 -2.12 23.31
N PRO A 13 26.20 -3.17 23.50
CA PRO A 13 26.60 -4.04 22.42
C PRO A 13 25.37 -4.76 21.86
N ARG A 14 25.12 -4.64 20.54
CA ARG A 14 24.04 -5.38 19.87
C ARG A 14 24.59 -6.56 19.08
N LEU A 15 23.98 -7.72 19.24
CA LEU A 15 24.10 -8.90 18.38
C LEU A 15 23.13 -8.74 17.20
N VAL A 16 23.54 -8.01 16.16
CA VAL A 16 22.73 -7.89 14.94
C VAL A 16 23.06 -9.05 13.99
N PHE A 17 22.01 -9.74 13.51
CA PHE A 17 22.11 -10.77 12.47
C PHE A 17 21.89 -10.16 11.09
N PRO A 18 22.57 -10.67 10.05
CA PRO A 18 22.20 -10.38 8.68
C PRO A 18 20.85 -11.08 8.38
N GLY A 19 19.77 -10.30 8.26
CA GLY A 19 18.44 -10.84 7.91
C GLY A 19 17.26 -9.89 8.16
N SER A 20 17.43 -8.84 8.96
CA SER A 20 16.38 -7.85 9.22
C SER A 20 16.83 -6.44 8.83
N GLY A 21 16.66 -6.11 7.54
CA GLY A 21 16.41 -4.74 7.06
C GLY A 21 17.37 -3.61 7.47
N GLY A 22 18.66 -3.89 7.64
CA GLY A 22 19.67 -2.86 7.92
C GLY A 22 21.01 -3.25 7.30
N ASN A 23 21.60 -2.33 6.54
CA ASN A 23 22.85 -2.54 5.80
C ASN A 23 24.02 -2.92 6.73
N GLY A 24 24.69 -4.03 6.41
CA GLY A 24 26.14 -4.23 6.63
C GLY A 24 26.61 -4.74 8.01
N THR A 25 27.24 -5.92 7.97
CA THR A 25 28.18 -6.52 8.96
C THR A 25 27.59 -7.19 10.21
N GLY A 26 27.95 -8.48 10.40
CA GLY A 26 27.45 -9.34 11.48
C GLY A 26 27.98 -9.00 12.87
N LEU A 27 27.37 -9.56 13.91
CA LEU A 27 27.74 -9.46 15.35
C LEU A 27 28.74 -8.34 15.71
N PRO A 28 28.38 -7.05 15.56
CA PRO A 28 29.33 -5.95 15.75
C PRO A 28 29.93 -5.94 17.16
N ALA A 29 29.18 -6.42 18.14
CA ALA A 29 29.61 -6.51 19.53
C ALA A 29 30.81 -7.46 19.74
N TYR A 30 30.81 -8.66 19.12
CA TYR A 30 31.89 -9.62 19.35
C TYR A 30 33.16 -9.26 18.59
N SER A 31 33.03 -8.83 17.33
CA SER A 31 34.18 -8.44 16.50
C SER A 31 34.95 -7.25 17.09
N VAL A 32 34.27 -6.36 17.80
CA VAL A 32 34.90 -5.25 18.52
C VAL A 32 35.47 -5.70 19.87
N TYR A 33 34.88 -6.72 20.51
CA TYR A 33 35.33 -7.23 21.80
C TYR A 33 36.62 -8.06 21.69
N ASP A 34 36.72 -8.94 20.68
CA ASP A 34 37.89 -9.77 20.43
C ASP A 34 38.67 -9.23 19.23
N GLU A 35 39.48 -8.20 19.45
CA GLU A 35 40.26 -7.51 18.41
C GLU A 35 41.29 -8.42 17.71
N GLU A 36 41.70 -9.52 18.35
CA GLU A 36 42.74 -10.44 17.83
C GLU A 36 42.22 -11.31 16.69
N ILE A 37 41.05 -11.93 16.86
CA ILE A 37 40.46 -12.84 15.86
C ILE A 37 39.23 -12.24 15.14
N GLY A 38 38.61 -11.19 15.70
CA GLY A 38 37.42 -10.56 15.18
C GLY A 38 36.22 -11.51 15.05
N TYR A 39 35.37 -11.26 14.05
CA TYR A 39 34.26 -12.16 13.70
C TYR A 39 34.79 -13.36 12.90
N CYS A 40 34.57 -14.56 13.43
CA CYS A 40 34.97 -15.79 12.76
C CYS A 40 33.83 -16.39 11.92
N GLN A 41 34.16 -16.91 10.74
CA GLN A 41 33.17 -17.54 9.86
C GLN A 41 32.48 -18.72 10.55
N GLY A 42 31.15 -18.67 10.65
CA GLY A 42 30.33 -19.68 11.30
C GLY A 42 29.94 -19.36 12.74
N GLN A 43 30.52 -18.31 13.35
CA GLN A 43 30.17 -17.87 14.70
C GLN A 43 28.71 -17.39 14.82
N SER A 44 28.12 -16.88 13.73
CA SER A 44 26.70 -16.49 13.70
C SER A 44 25.76 -17.65 14.02
N PHE A 45 26.07 -18.90 13.61
CA PHE A 45 25.21 -20.04 13.92
C PHE A 45 25.19 -20.34 15.43
N LEU A 46 26.35 -20.28 16.08
CA LEU A 46 26.45 -20.44 17.54
C LEU A 46 25.70 -19.32 18.27
N ALA A 47 25.88 -18.07 17.84
CA ALA A 47 25.17 -16.94 18.42
C ALA A 47 23.65 -17.07 18.28
N ALA A 48 23.17 -17.52 17.10
CA ALA A 48 21.75 -17.76 16.87
C ALA A 48 21.20 -18.84 17.82
N VAL A 49 21.93 -19.94 18.02
CA VAL A 49 21.54 -21.02 18.92
C VAL A 49 21.38 -20.53 20.36
N LEU A 50 22.29 -19.66 20.84
CA LEU A 50 22.19 -19.07 22.17
C LEU A 50 20.97 -18.15 22.27
N LEU A 51 20.73 -17.30 21.27
CA LEU A 51 19.61 -16.36 21.25
C LEU A 51 18.23 -17.02 21.20
N LEU A 52 18.14 -18.25 20.72
CA LEU A 52 16.91 -19.03 20.81
C LEU A 52 16.51 -19.35 22.26
N HIS A 53 17.46 -19.30 23.21
CA HIS A 53 17.24 -19.72 24.60
C HIS A 53 17.41 -18.60 25.63
N MET A 54 18.04 -17.48 25.27
CA MET A 54 18.31 -16.40 26.22
C MET A 54 18.30 -15.02 25.56
N PRO A 55 18.03 -13.95 26.33
CA PRO A 55 18.11 -12.58 25.84
C PRO A 55 19.49 -12.22 25.28
N GLU A 56 19.51 -11.21 24.42
CA GLU A 56 20.69 -10.76 23.68
C GLU A 56 21.96 -10.56 24.52
N GLU A 57 21.84 -9.86 25.65
CA GLU A 57 22.96 -9.58 26.56
C GLU A 57 23.54 -10.85 27.21
N GLN A 58 22.66 -11.80 27.54
CA GLN A 58 23.05 -13.08 28.12
C GLN A 58 23.70 -13.96 27.05
N ALA A 59 23.14 -13.98 25.83
CA ALA A 59 23.69 -14.73 24.70
C ALA A 59 25.10 -14.23 24.35
N PHE A 60 25.32 -12.91 24.35
CA PHE A 60 26.64 -12.33 24.17
C PHE A 60 27.61 -12.77 25.27
N SER A 61 27.17 -12.69 26.53
CA SER A 61 28.00 -13.10 27.68
C SER A 61 28.41 -14.57 27.61
N VAL A 62 27.47 -15.46 27.26
CA VAL A 62 27.74 -16.90 27.09
C VAL A 62 28.62 -17.15 25.87
N LEU A 63 28.43 -16.43 24.77
CA LEU A 63 29.30 -16.54 23.58
C LEU A 63 30.74 -16.17 23.93
N VAL A 64 30.96 -15.07 24.64
CA VAL A 64 32.30 -14.68 25.13
C VAL A 64 32.90 -15.79 26.00
N LYS A 65 32.11 -16.38 26.91
CA LYS A 65 32.57 -17.50 27.74
C LYS A 65 32.97 -18.71 26.90
N ILE A 66 32.16 -19.12 25.91
CA ILE A 66 32.50 -20.23 25.03
C ILE A 66 33.79 -19.95 24.23
N MET A 67 33.96 -18.72 23.76
CA MET A 67 35.13 -18.34 22.98
C MET A 67 36.41 -18.31 23.82
N PHE A 68 36.39 -17.65 24.99
CA PHE A 68 37.57 -17.45 25.83
C PHE A 68 37.77 -18.58 26.85
N ASP A 69 36.79 -18.83 27.73
CA ASP A 69 36.93 -19.75 28.85
C ASP A 69 36.92 -21.22 28.40
N TYR A 70 36.10 -21.56 27.39
CA TYR A 70 36.07 -22.91 26.80
C TYR A 70 37.10 -23.10 25.67
N GLY A 71 37.81 -22.03 25.30
CA GLY A 71 38.93 -22.08 24.35
C GLY A 71 38.54 -22.31 22.89
N LEU A 72 37.29 -22.02 22.48
CA LEU A 72 36.89 -22.14 21.08
C LEU A 72 37.69 -21.18 20.18
N ARG A 73 38.03 -19.99 20.67
CA ARG A 73 38.78 -18.98 19.91
C ARG A 73 40.18 -19.43 19.50
N GLU A 74 40.81 -20.29 20.30
CA GLU A 74 42.18 -20.77 20.05
C GLU A 74 42.24 -21.58 18.74
N LEU A 75 41.12 -22.22 18.34
CA LEU A 75 41.03 -22.94 17.06
C LEU A 75 41.14 -22.03 15.83
N PHE A 76 40.91 -20.73 15.97
CA PHE A 76 40.98 -19.74 14.88
C PHE A 76 42.32 -19.01 14.79
N LYS A 77 43.19 -19.19 15.79
CA LYS A 77 44.48 -18.51 15.86
C LYS A 77 45.55 -19.17 15.01
N GLN A 78 46.64 -18.42 14.76
CA GLN A 78 47.88 -18.93 14.15
C GLN A 78 47.64 -19.78 12.89
N ASN A 79 46.79 -19.31 11.98
CA ASN A 79 46.39 -20.06 10.78
C ASN A 79 45.81 -21.45 11.09
N PHE A 80 44.97 -21.54 12.13
CA PHE A 80 44.24 -22.75 12.54
C PHE A 80 45.14 -23.88 13.08
N GLU A 81 46.31 -23.58 13.64
CA GLU A 81 47.26 -24.60 14.13
C GLU A 81 46.63 -25.54 15.18
N ASP A 82 45.87 -24.98 16.14
CA ASP A 82 45.17 -25.77 17.16
C ASP A 82 44.06 -26.65 16.56
N LEU A 83 43.39 -26.18 15.51
CA LEU A 83 42.39 -26.97 14.78
C LEU A 83 43.05 -28.14 14.04
N HIS A 84 44.19 -27.91 13.39
CA HIS A 84 44.98 -28.96 12.75
C HIS A 84 45.46 -30.00 13.78
N CYS A 85 45.84 -29.56 14.98
CA CYS A 85 46.10 -30.46 16.11
C CYS A 85 44.85 -31.31 16.47
N LYS A 86 43.65 -30.70 16.52
CA LYS A 86 42.41 -31.45 16.78
C LYS A 86 42.10 -32.48 15.69
N PHE A 87 42.37 -32.18 14.42
CA PHE A 87 42.24 -33.14 13.32
C PHE A 87 43.17 -34.34 13.50
N TYR A 88 44.43 -34.10 13.81
CA TYR A 88 45.40 -35.15 14.10
C TYR A 88 44.93 -36.04 15.27
N GLN A 89 44.42 -35.43 16.35
CA GLN A 89 43.85 -36.16 17.48
C GLN A 89 42.65 -37.02 17.06
N LEU A 90 41.74 -36.48 16.25
CA LEU A 90 40.55 -37.20 15.77
C LEU A 90 40.94 -38.41 14.91
N GLU A 91 41.86 -38.23 13.97
CA GLU A 91 42.38 -39.30 13.10
C GLU A 91 43.04 -40.43 13.89
N ARG A 92 43.75 -40.10 14.97
CA ARG A 92 44.34 -41.11 15.85
C ARG A 92 43.32 -41.85 16.72
N LEU A 93 42.13 -41.29 16.91
CA LEU A 93 41.06 -41.87 17.73
C LEU A 93 40.03 -42.65 16.92
N MET A 94 39.83 -42.36 15.64
CA MET A 94 38.80 -42.98 14.81
C MET A 94 39.13 -44.42 14.39
N GLN A 95 38.08 -45.23 14.23
CA GLN A 95 38.21 -46.63 13.78
C GLN A 95 38.24 -46.79 12.25
N VAL A 96 37.73 -45.80 11.51
CA VAL A 96 37.66 -45.79 10.03
C VAL A 96 38.95 -45.27 9.37
N ARG A 97 39.99 -45.01 10.16
CA ARG A 97 41.24 -44.37 9.70
C ARG A 97 41.87 -45.11 8.52
N GLY A 98 41.89 -46.44 8.54
CA GLY A 98 42.51 -47.24 7.46
C GLY A 98 41.90 -46.94 6.10
N HIS A 99 40.58 -47.09 5.99
CA HIS A 99 39.84 -46.76 4.77
C HIS A 99 40.03 -45.31 4.35
N PHE A 100 39.99 -44.35 5.29
CA PHE A 100 40.17 -42.93 4.98
C PHE A 100 41.56 -42.62 4.43
N LEU A 101 42.60 -43.30 4.91
CA LEU A 101 43.94 -43.21 4.33
C LEU A 101 43.98 -43.78 2.91
N ASP A 102 43.32 -44.91 2.66
CA ASP A 102 43.29 -45.56 1.33
C ASP A 102 42.61 -44.67 0.27
N ILE A 103 41.57 -43.93 0.66
CA ILE A 103 40.87 -42.98 -0.22
C ILE A 103 41.42 -41.54 -0.14
N SER A 104 42.52 -41.31 0.57
CA SER A 104 43.12 -39.97 0.78
C SER A 104 42.14 -38.92 1.34
N LEU A 105 41.27 -39.32 2.25
CA LEU A 105 40.29 -38.46 2.91
C LEU A 105 40.81 -37.99 4.28
N GLU A 106 41.12 -36.70 4.37
CA GLU A 106 41.64 -36.08 5.59
C GLU A 106 40.54 -35.44 6.44
N ALA A 107 40.75 -35.36 7.76
CA ALA A 107 39.77 -34.81 8.69
C ALA A 107 39.38 -33.35 8.42
N HIS A 108 40.31 -32.53 7.91
CA HIS A 108 40.03 -31.13 7.59
C HIS A 108 38.91 -30.97 6.54
N MET A 109 38.73 -31.95 5.66
CA MET A 109 37.77 -31.91 4.55
C MET A 109 36.31 -32.07 5.01
N TYR A 110 36.06 -32.69 6.17
CA TYR A 110 34.70 -32.94 6.67
C TYR A 110 34.45 -32.46 8.11
N ALA A 111 35.48 -32.38 8.96
CA ALA A 111 35.33 -32.09 10.39
C ALA A 111 35.55 -30.61 10.75
N SER A 112 36.02 -29.76 9.84
CA SER A 112 36.29 -28.34 10.12
C SER A 112 35.10 -27.63 10.78
N GLN A 113 33.89 -27.79 10.21
CA GLN A 113 32.68 -27.18 10.76
C GLN A 113 32.23 -27.81 12.09
N TRP A 114 32.58 -29.07 12.36
CA TRP A 114 32.22 -29.73 13.61
C TRP A 114 32.90 -29.05 14.79
N PHE A 115 34.20 -28.74 14.64
CA PHE A 115 34.98 -28.04 15.65
C PHE A 115 34.70 -26.54 15.68
N LEU A 116 34.82 -25.85 14.53
CA LEU A 116 34.73 -24.39 14.50
C LEU A 116 33.32 -23.84 14.80
N THR A 117 32.28 -24.63 14.50
CA THR A 117 30.89 -24.20 14.71
C THR A 117 30.18 -25.01 15.78
N LEU A 118 30.86 -25.91 16.48
CA LEU A 118 30.25 -26.81 17.47
C LEU A 118 29.02 -27.53 16.91
N PHE A 119 29.12 -28.01 15.65
CA PHE A 119 28.05 -28.64 14.86
C PHE A 119 26.84 -27.75 14.48
N THR A 120 26.78 -26.49 14.90
CA THR A 120 25.63 -25.59 14.71
C THR A 120 25.33 -25.26 13.24
N ALA A 121 26.32 -25.35 12.33
CA ALA A 121 26.15 -24.93 10.95
C ALA A 121 25.39 -25.93 10.05
N LYS A 122 25.39 -27.23 10.38
CA LYS A 122 24.87 -28.28 9.48
C LYS A 122 23.90 -29.26 10.14
N PHE A 123 23.95 -29.41 11.46
CA PHE A 123 23.15 -30.41 12.16
C PHE A 123 21.81 -29.81 12.66
N PRO A 124 20.77 -30.64 12.83
CA PRO A 124 19.47 -30.19 13.32
C PRO A 124 19.55 -29.59 14.72
N LEU A 125 18.76 -28.53 14.97
CA LEU A 125 18.79 -27.76 16.22
C LEU A 125 18.61 -28.61 17.48
N TYR A 126 17.70 -29.58 17.45
CA TYR A 126 17.47 -30.50 18.57
C TYR A 126 18.75 -31.21 19.02
N MET A 127 19.54 -31.73 18.07
CA MET A 127 20.83 -32.36 18.36
C MET A 127 21.85 -31.33 18.84
N VAL A 128 21.89 -30.16 18.20
CA VAL A 128 22.83 -29.09 18.54
C VAL A 128 22.62 -28.60 19.97
N PHE A 129 21.39 -28.46 20.45
CA PHE A 129 21.11 -28.03 21.82
C PHE A 129 21.73 -28.98 22.85
N HIS A 130 21.57 -30.30 22.66
CA HIS A 130 22.24 -31.28 23.52
C HIS A 130 23.76 -31.24 23.46
N ILE A 131 24.34 -30.92 22.30
CA ILE A 131 25.79 -30.74 22.19
C ILE A 131 26.24 -29.52 22.99
N ILE A 132 25.49 -28.41 22.95
CA ILE A 132 25.78 -27.21 23.74
C ILE A 132 25.62 -27.50 25.24
N ASP A 133 24.59 -28.25 25.65
CA ASP A 133 24.40 -28.67 27.06
C ASP A 133 25.64 -29.43 27.57
N LEU A 134 26.08 -30.43 26.80
CA LEU A 134 27.25 -31.23 27.16
C LEU A 134 28.54 -30.40 27.13
N LEU A 135 28.71 -29.51 26.14
CA LEU A 135 29.88 -28.65 26.04
C LEU A 135 29.99 -27.70 27.24
N LEU A 136 28.88 -27.08 27.65
CA LEU A 136 28.85 -26.19 28.82
C LEU A 136 29.02 -26.93 30.14
N CYS A 137 28.72 -28.23 30.19
CA CYS A 137 28.90 -29.06 31.40
C CYS A 137 30.31 -29.66 31.50
N GLU A 138 30.82 -30.24 30.41
CA GLU A 138 32.02 -31.09 30.39
C GLU A 138 33.21 -30.44 29.64
N GLY A 139 32.98 -29.34 28.93
CA GLY A 139 33.98 -28.60 28.17
C GLY A 139 34.11 -28.99 26.70
N ILE A 140 35.01 -28.29 25.98
CA ILE A 140 35.17 -28.40 24.52
C ILE A 140 35.59 -29.80 24.04
N SER A 141 36.13 -30.64 24.93
CA SER A 141 36.54 -32.01 24.58
C SER A 141 35.38 -32.91 24.13
N VAL A 142 34.13 -32.57 24.50
CA VAL A 142 32.90 -33.25 24.06
C VAL A 142 32.77 -33.28 22.53
N ILE A 143 33.35 -32.32 21.82
CA ILE A 143 33.32 -32.30 20.35
C ILE A 143 33.97 -33.57 19.77
N PHE A 144 35.02 -34.11 20.41
CA PHE A 144 35.57 -35.40 20.03
C PHE A 144 34.60 -36.56 20.29
N ASN A 145 33.91 -36.55 21.44
CA ASN A 145 32.93 -37.58 21.78
C ASN A 145 31.83 -37.67 20.73
N VAL A 146 31.29 -36.51 20.34
CA VAL A 146 30.23 -36.42 19.32
C VAL A 146 30.77 -36.82 17.95
N ALA A 147 31.94 -36.33 17.54
CA ALA A 147 32.57 -36.69 16.27
C ALA A 147 32.83 -38.21 16.16
N LEU A 148 33.36 -38.83 17.22
CA LEU A 148 33.58 -40.28 17.27
C LEU A 148 32.26 -41.06 17.32
N GLY A 149 31.24 -40.55 18.01
CA GLY A 149 29.90 -41.13 18.00
C GLY A 149 29.29 -41.16 16.60
N LEU A 150 29.43 -40.06 15.86
CA LEU A 150 28.99 -39.94 14.46
C LEU A 150 29.70 -40.98 13.58
N LEU A 151 31.03 -40.98 13.60
CA LEU A 151 31.85 -41.90 12.80
C LEU A 151 31.62 -43.37 13.16
N LYS A 152 31.37 -43.68 14.44
CA LYS A 152 31.10 -45.05 14.91
C LYS A 152 29.72 -45.54 14.45
N THR A 153 28.70 -44.66 14.47
CA THR A 153 27.33 -45.01 14.08
C THR A 153 27.19 -45.20 12.57
N THR A 154 28.02 -44.52 11.78
CA THR A 154 27.99 -44.59 10.31
C THR A 154 29.20 -45.31 9.71
N LYS A 155 29.90 -46.12 10.51
CA LYS A 155 31.11 -46.82 10.10
C LYS A 155 30.88 -47.67 8.84
N ASP A 156 29.85 -48.52 8.87
CA ASP A 156 29.60 -49.48 7.80
C ASP A 156 29.17 -48.77 6.49
N ASP A 157 28.42 -47.66 6.62
CA ASP A 157 28.07 -46.80 5.48
C ASP A 157 29.32 -46.17 4.84
N LEU A 158 30.28 -45.73 5.66
CA LEU A 158 31.50 -45.05 5.21
C LEU A 158 32.53 -46.00 4.58
N LEU A 159 32.66 -47.22 5.10
CA LEU A 159 33.62 -48.21 4.59
C LEU A 159 33.34 -48.65 3.13
N LEU A 160 32.13 -48.42 2.64
CA LEU A 160 31.72 -48.75 1.27
C LEU A 160 31.82 -47.57 0.29
N THR A 161 32.23 -46.39 0.77
CA THR A 161 32.30 -45.17 -0.04
C THR A 161 33.70 -44.90 -0.59
N ASP A 162 33.77 -44.34 -1.79
CA ASP A 162 34.97 -43.70 -2.32
C ASP A 162 35.10 -42.26 -1.78
N PHE A 163 36.15 -41.54 -2.22
CA PHE A 163 36.41 -40.16 -1.79
C PHE A 163 35.21 -39.22 -1.97
N GLU A 164 34.60 -39.21 -3.16
CA GLU A 164 33.45 -38.33 -3.44
C GLU A 164 32.20 -38.76 -2.66
N GLY A 165 31.95 -40.07 -2.59
CA GLY A 165 30.85 -40.66 -1.83
C GLY A 165 30.90 -40.29 -0.35
N ALA A 166 32.09 -40.37 0.26
CA ALA A 166 32.30 -40.01 1.66
C ALA A 166 32.01 -38.53 1.92
N LEU A 167 32.54 -37.62 1.09
CA LEU A 167 32.27 -36.18 1.22
C LEU A 167 30.78 -35.86 1.05
N LYS A 168 30.11 -36.49 0.08
CA LYS A 168 28.67 -36.35 -0.13
C LYS A 168 27.87 -36.88 1.07
N PHE A 169 28.30 -37.99 1.66
CA PHE A 169 27.68 -38.57 2.85
C PHE A 169 27.75 -37.61 4.03
N PHE A 170 28.93 -37.07 4.35
CA PHE A 170 29.12 -36.11 5.44
C PHE A 170 28.30 -34.82 5.25
N ARG A 171 28.23 -34.33 4.00
CA ARG A 171 27.53 -33.07 3.70
C ARG A 171 26.01 -33.19 3.73
N VAL A 172 25.46 -34.33 3.30
CA VAL A 172 24.02 -34.45 3.02
C VAL A 172 23.33 -35.52 3.87
N GLN A 173 23.87 -36.74 3.92
CA GLN A 173 23.17 -37.88 4.52
C GLN A 173 23.31 -37.87 6.04
N LEU A 174 24.52 -37.60 6.53
CA LEU A 174 24.82 -37.62 7.95
C LEU A 174 23.94 -36.64 8.75
N PRO A 175 23.80 -35.34 8.39
CA PRO A 175 22.96 -34.43 9.16
C PRO A 175 21.46 -34.76 9.05
N LYS A 176 21.00 -35.31 7.92
CA LYS A 176 19.60 -35.74 7.73
C LYS A 176 19.19 -36.83 8.71
N ARG A 177 20.10 -37.76 9.03
CA ARG A 177 19.84 -38.88 9.95
C ARG A 177 19.45 -38.44 11.35
N TYR A 178 19.97 -37.29 11.80
CA TYR A 178 19.73 -36.75 13.15
C TYR A 178 18.61 -35.72 13.22
N ARG A 179 17.76 -35.62 12.18
CA ARG A 179 16.49 -34.90 12.28
C ARG A 179 15.47 -35.63 13.16
N SER A 180 15.61 -36.95 13.29
CA SER A 180 14.86 -37.74 14.25
C SER A 180 15.45 -37.52 15.65
N GLU A 181 14.61 -37.08 16.59
CA GLU A 181 15.00 -36.90 17.99
C GLU A 181 15.51 -38.19 18.63
N GLU A 182 14.95 -39.34 18.26
CA GLU A 182 15.39 -40.64 18.77
C GLU A 182 16.84 -40.95 18.36
N ASN A 183 17.20 -40.66 17.10
CA ASN A 183 18.56 -40.84 16.62
C ASN A 183 19.53 -39.86 17.31
N ALA A 184 19.11 -38.62 17.52
CA ALA A 184 19.90 -37.63 18.24
C ALA A 184 20.16 -38.07 19.69
N LYS A 185 19.12 -38.53 20.42
CA LYS A 185 19.26 -39.05 21.79
C LYS A 185 20.23 -40.23 21.85
N LYS A 186 20.06 -41.23 20.98
CA LYS A 186 20.96 -42.39 20.88
C LYS A 186 22.41 -41.97 20.60
N LEU A 187 22.61 -40.97 19.75
CA LEU A 187 23.94 -40.43 19.50
C LEU A 187 24.53 -39.74 20.74
N MET A 188 23.75 -38.96 21.48
CA MET A 188 24.21 -38.29 22.70
C MET A 188 24.57 -39.32 23.78
N GLU A 189 23.74 -40.35 23.99
CA GLU A 189 24.03 -41.47 24.89
C GLU A 189 25.34 -42.17 24.50
N LEU A 190 25.52 -42.45 23.21
CA LEU A 190 26.76 -43.03 22.69
C LEU A 190 27.95 -42.09 22.93
N ALA A 191 27.82 -40.80 22.63
CA ALA A 191 28.88 -39.81 22.82
C ALA A 191 29.32 -39.73 24.30
N CYS A 192 28.38 -39.71 25.24
CA CYS A 192 28.66 -39.74 26.68
C CYS A 192 29.33 -41.06 27.12
N SER A 193 29.03 -42.18 26.46
CA SER A 193 29.66 -43.48 26.77
C SER A 193 31.11 -43.60 26.27
N ILE A 194 31.51 -42.79 25.28
CA ILE A 194 32.86 -42.81 24.70
C ILE A 194 33.82 -42.15 25.70
N LYS A 195 34.60 -42.97 26.41
CA LYS A 195 35.61 -42.46 27.34
C LYS A 195 36.90 -42.06 26.60
N ILE A 196 37.09 -40.77 26.39
CA ILE A 196 38.34 -40.23 25.85
C ILE A 196 39.27 -39.88 27.01
N SER A 197 40.39 -40.61 27.11
CA SER A 197 41.41 -40.32 28.12
C SER A 197 42.11 -38.99 27.81
N GLN A 198 42.03 -38.03 28.73
CA GLN A 198 42.76 -36.76 28.62
C GLN A 198 44.28 -36.97 28.47
N LYS A 199 44.84 -38.05 29.07
CA LYS A 199 46.24 -38.42 28.87
C LYS A 199 46.53 -38.79 27.41
N LYS A 200 45.58 -39.41 26.72
CA LYS A 200 45.71 -39.83 25.32
C LYS A 200 45.62 -38.62 24.38
N LEU A 201 44.69 -37.69 24.61
CA LEU A 201 44.63 -36.42 23.87
C LEU A 201 45.92 -35.62 24.01
N LYS A 202 46.41 -35.42 25.24
CA LYS A 202 47.70 -34.76 25.51
C LYS A 202 48.92 -35.49 24.94
N LYS A 203 48.81 -36.81 24.73
CA LYS A 203 49.87 -37.57 24.05
C LYS A 203 49.88 -37.21 22.56
N TYR A 204 48.72 -37.25 21.91
CA TYR A 204 48.59 -36.95 20.49
C TYR A 204 48.87 -35.47 20.15
N GLU A 205 48.54 -34.55 21.06
CA GLU A 205 48.91 -33.14 20.96
C GLU A 205 50.44 -32.96 20.93
N ARG A 206 51.15 -33.61 21.87
CA ARG A 206 52.62 -33.58 21.89
C ARG A 206 53.23 -34.21 20.64
N GLU A 207 52.69 -35.35 20.20
CA GLU A 207 53.13 -35.99 18.94
C GLU A 207 52.94 -35.06 17.74
N TYR A 208 51.82 -34.33 17.68
CA TYR A 208 51.53 -33.37 16.61
C TYR A 208 52.55 -32.22 16.61
N HIS A 209 52.78 -31.56 17.76
CA HIS A 209 53.74 -30.47 17.84
C HIS A 209 55.17 -30.92 17.50
N THR A 210 55.61 -32.08 18.00
CA THR A 210 56.92 -32.65 17.63
C THR A 210 57.03 -32.92 16.13
N MET A 211 55.98 -33.46 15.50
CA MET A 211 55.95 -33.67 14.05
C MET A 211 56.03 -32.34 13.28
N ARG A 212 55.31 -31.31 13.72
CA ARG A 212 55.31 -29.97 13.09
C ARG A 212 56.66 -29.27 13.25
N GLU A 213 57.27 -29.35 14.42
CA GLU A 213 58.62 -28.82 14.66
C GLU A 213 59.67 -29.53 13.79
N GLN A 214 59.58 -30.86 13.66
CA GLN A 214 60.48 -31.62 12.78
C GLN A 214 60.29 -31.25 11.31
N GLN A 215 59.04 -31.08 10.85
CA GLN A 215 58.75 -30.61 9.49
C GLN A 215 59.31 -29.20 9.27
N ALA A 216 59.15 -28.29 10.24
CA ALA A 216 59.68 -26.94 10.16
C ALA A 216 61.22 -26.89 10.19
N GLN A 217 61.87 -27.86 10.85
CA GLN A 217 63.34 -27.99 10.87
C GLN A 217 63.89 -28.65 9.60
N GLN A 218 63.13 -29.51 8.94
CA GLN A 218 63.50 -30.14 7.67
C GLN A 218 63.25 -29.22 6.46
N GLU A 219 62.32 -28.28 6.57
CA GLU A 219 62.04 -27.31 5.53
C GLU A 219 63.19 -26.27 5.49
N GLU A 220 63.96 -26.26 4.39
CA GLU A 220 65.06 -25.29 4.25
C GLU A 220 64.49 -23.87 4.32
N PRO A 221 65.06 -22.96 5.14
CA PRO A 221 64.56 -21.59 5.30
C PRO A 221 64.33 -20.86 3.97
N ILE A 222 65.15 -21.15 2.96
CA ILE A 222 65.06 -20.59 1.62
C ILE A 222 63.81 -21.07 0.89
N GLU A 223 63.50 -22.36 0.89
CA GLU A 223 62.30 -22.91 0.24
C GLU A 223 61.01 -22.39 0.87
N ARG A 224 61.01 -22.21 2.20
CA ARG A 224 59.91 -21.59 2.93
C ARG A 224 59.72 -20.13 2.48
N PHE A 225 60.79 -19.34 2.45
CA PHE A 225 60.71 -17.95 2.01
C PHE A 225 60.31 -17.83 0.55
N GLU A 226 60.80 -18.70 -0.34
CA GLU A 226 60.40 -18.69 -1.74
C GLU A 226 58.92 -19.04 -1.95
N ARG A 227 58.41 -20.03 -1.21
CA ARG A 227 56.99 -20.40 -1.28
C ARG A 227 56.10 -19.27 -0.75
N GLU A 228 56.49 -18.65 0.36
CA GLU A 228 55.76 -17.52 0.91
C GLU A 228 55.80 -16.31 -0.03
N ASN A 229 56.96 -16.03 -0.64
CA ASN A 229 57.11 -14.93 -1.58
C ASN A 229 56.30 -15.17 -2.87
N ARG A 230 56.26 -16.40 -3.38
CA ARG A 230 55.36 -16.79 -4.49
C ARG A 230 53.89 -16.58 -4.11
N ARG A 231 53.49 -17.02 -2.92
CA ARG A 231 52.12 -16.87 -2.42
C ARG A 231 51.73 -15.41 -2.24
N LEU A 232 52.63 -14.58 -1.71
CA LEU A 232 52.44 -13.14 -1.56
C LEU A 232 52.35 -12.45 -2.92
N GLN A 233 53.19 -12.82 -3.89
CA GLN A 233 53.11 -12.30 -5.26
C GLN A 233 51.78 -12.64 -5.93
N GLU A 234 51.32 -13.89 -5.82
CA GLU A 234 50.02 -14.32 -6.36
C GLU A 234 48.86 -13.59 -5.68
N ALA A 235 48.91 -13.42 -4.36
CA ALA A 235 47.90 -12.67 -3.62
C ALA A 235 47.89 -11.19 -4.03
N ASN A 236 49.06 -10.58 -4.21
CA ASN A 236 49.18 -9.19 -4.62
C ASN A 236 48.62 -8.97 -6.04
N MET A 237 48.95 -9.87 -6.99
CA MET A 237 48.36 -9.83 -8.33
C MET A 237 46.84 -9.96 -8.32
N ARG A 238 46.28 -10.83 -7.46
CA ARG A 238 44.83 -10.97 -7.31
C ARG A 238 44.19 -9.72 -6.73
N LEU A 239 44.79 -9.14 -5.69
CA LEU A 239 44.29 -7.92 -5.05
C LEU A 239 44.36 -6.72 -6.01
N GLU A 240 45.42 -6.61 -6.82
CA GLU A 240 45.51 -5.60 -7.87
C GLU A 240 44.40 -5.75 -8.89
N GLN A 241 44.12 -6.99 -9.34
CA GLN A 241 43.04 -7.24 -10.29
C GLN A 241 41.64 -6.98 -9.70
N GLU A 242 41.38 -7.39 -8.46
CA GLU A 242 40.13 -7.05 -7.77
C GLU A 242 39.96 -5.55 -7.57
N ASN A 243 41.05 -4.83 -7.29
CA ASN A 243 41.02 -3.38 -7.15
C ASN A 243 40.73 -2.68 -8.49
N ASP A 244 41.30 -3.18 -9.59
CA ASP A 244 41.01 -2.70 -10.94
C ASP A 244 39.55 -2.96 -11.34
N ASP A 245 39.03 -4.15 -11.06
CA ASP A 245 37.63 -4.51 -11.31
C ASP A 245 36.67 -3.64 -10.49
N LEU A 246 36.94 -3.45 -9.19
CA LEU A 246 36.15 -2.58 -8.31
C LEU A 246 36.22 -1.12 -8.76
N ALA A 247 37.38 -0.62 -9.18
CA ALA A 247 37.52 0.71 -9.73
C ALA A 247 36.70 0.86 -11.01
N HIS A 248 36.68 -0.16 -11.88
CA HIS A 248 35.91 -0.13 -13.11
C HIS A 248 34.39 -0.15 -12.84
N GLU A 249 33.93 -0.99 -11.91
CA GLU A 249 32.53 -1.01 -11.45
C GLU A 249 32.11 0.32 -10.82
N LEU A 250 32.96 0.90 -9.97
CA LEU A 250 32.69 2.19 -9.33
C LEU A 250 32.53 3.31 -10.37
N VAL A 251 33.42 3.36 -11.36
CA VAL A 251 33.33 4.34 -12.45
C VAL A 251 32.05 4.13 -13.27
N THR A 252 31.72 2.88 -13.61
CA THR A 252 30.53 2.54 -14.39
C THR A 252 29.25 2.92 -13.64
N SER A 253 29.17 2.58 -12.36
CA SER A 253 28.07 2.93 -11.47
C SER A 253 27.93 4.46 -11.33
N LYS A 254 29.04 5.18 -11.18
CA LYS A 254 29.04 6.64 -11.11
C LYS A 254 28.50 7.29 -12.39
N ILE A 255 28.87 6.77 -13.56
CA ILE A 255 28.35 7.25 -14.86
C ILE A 255 26.83 6.99 -14.96
N ALA A 256 26.37 5.80 -14.57
CA ALA A 256 24.95 5.46 -14.59
C ALA A 256 24.14 6.37 -13.64
N LEU A 257 24.61 6.55 -12.40
CA LEU A 257 23.97 7.45 -11.43
C LEU A 257 23.93 8.90 -11.92
N ARG A 258 24.98 9.35 -12.60
CA ARG A 258 24.99 10.70 -13.17
C ARG A 258 23.92 10.85 -14.25
N LYS A 259 23.80 9.87 -15.13
CA LYS A 259 22.76 9.85 -16.17
C LYS A 259 21.35 9.84 -15.56
N ASP A 260 21.13 9.06 -14.51
CA ASP A 260 19.84 9.01 -13.83
C ASP A 260 19.51 10.33 -13.12
N LEU A 261 20.51 11.00 -12.54
CA LEU A 261 20.37 12.33 -11.96
C LEU A 261 19.97 13.35 -13.03
N ASP A 262 20.69 13.40 -14.16
CA ASP A 262 20.39 14.32 -15.25
C ASP A 262 18.95 14.08 -15.78
N ASN A 263 18.53 12.82 -15.93
CA ASN A 263 17.15 12.47 -16.31
C ASN A 263 16.09 12.91 -15.27
N ALA A 264 16.43 12.86 -13.98
CA ALA A 264 15.53 13.27 -12.91
C ALA A 264 15.38 14.80 -12.86
N GLU A 265 16.47 15.53 -13.10
CA GLU A 265 16.48 16.99 -13.21
C GLU A 265 15.60 17.44 -14.39
N GLU A 266 15.75 16.85 -15.57
CA GLU A 266 14.89 17.15 -16.74
C GLU A 266 13.40 16.92 -16.45
N LYS A 267 13.06 15.82 -15.76
CA LYS A 267 11.68 15.54 -15.35
C LYS A 267 11.15 16.55 -14.34
N ALA A 268 11.99 16.95 -13.38
CA ALA A 268 11.61 17.96 -12.39
C ALA A 268 11.30 19.29 -13.06
N ASP A 269 12.12 19.72 -14.02
CA ASP A 269 11.89 20.95 -14.79
C ASP A 269 10.62 20.88 -15.63
N ALA A 270 10.35 19.75 -16.29
CA ALA A 270 9.13 19.53 -17.05
C ALA A 270 7.87 19.63 -16.16
N LEU A 271 7.87 18.93 -15.02
CA LEU A 271 6.77 18.96 -14.06
C LEU A 271 6.58 20.36 -13.47
N ASN A 272 7.66 21.09 -13.20
CA ASN A 272 7.58 22.44 -12.68
C ASN A 272 6.94 23.41 -13.70
N LYS A 273 7.26 23.24 -14.99
CA LYS A 273 6.61 23.99 -16.08
C LYS A 273 5.11 23.66 -16.18
N GLU A 274 4.74 22.38 -16.13
CA GLU A 274 3.33 21.97 -16.14
C GLU A 274 2.56 22.50 -14.92
N LEU A 275 3.18 22.47 -13.74
CA LEU A 275 2.61 23.03 -12.51
C LEU A 275 2.34 24.53 -12.67
N LEU A 276 3.29 25.29 -13.23
CA LEU A 276 3.13 26.72 -13.47
C LEU A 276 1.98 26.99 -14.45
N MET A 277 1.90 26.24 -15.55
CA MET A 277 0.80 26.35 -16.51
C MET A 277 -0.56 26.02 -15.89
N THR A 278 -0.62 25.00 -15.03
CA THR A 278 -1.86 24.58 -14.35
C THR A 278 -2.30 25.61 -13.32
N LYS A 279 -1.35 26.19 -12.56
CA LYS A 279 -1.64 27.30 -11.64
C LYS A 279 -2.20 28.50 -12.37
N GLN A 280 -1.65 28.88 -13.52
CA GLN A 280 -2.19 30.01 -14.30
C GLN A 280 -3.63 29.73 -14.74
N LYS A 281 -3.89 28.54 -15.31
CA LYS A 281 -5.26 28.14 -15.71
C LYS A 281 -6.25 28.13 -14.54
N LEU A 282 -5.79 27.75 -13.35
CA LEU A 282 -6.62 27.78 -12.15
C LEU A 282 -7.01 29.21 -11.79
N ILE A 283 -6.05 30.14 -11.79
CA ILE A 283 -6.30 31.57 -11.53
C ILE A 283 -7.30 32.11 -12.54
N ASP A 284 -7.09 31.87 -13.84
CA ASP A 284 -7.99 32.35 -14.89
C ASP A 284 -9.42 31.81 -14.71
N ALA A 285 -9.56 30.53 -14.30
CA ALA A 285 -10.86 29.91 -14.04
C ALA A 285 -11.52 30.43 -12.75
N GLU A 286 -10.76 30.74 -11.71
CA GLU A 286 -11.26 31.35 -10.47
C GLU A 286 -11.76 32.78 -10.70
N ASP A 287 -11.07 33.56 -11.53
CA ASP A 287 -11.49 34.90 -11.92
C ASP A 287 -12.76 34.87 -12.77
N GLU A 288 -12.86 33.95 -13.74
CA GLU A 288 -14.08 33.77 -14.54
C GLU A 288 -15.26 33.33 -13.67
N LYS A 289 -15.05 32.41 -12.73
CA LYS A 289 -16.07 32.01 -11.76
C LYS A 289 -16.56 33.21 -10.95
N ARG A 290 -15.65 34.08 -10.50
CA ARG A 290 -16.01 35.29 -9.73
C ARG A 290 -16.88 36.23 -10.55
N ARG A 291 -16.54 36.45 -11.83
CA ARG A 291 -17.35 37.27 -12.75
C ARG A 291 -18.75 36.69 -12.94
N LEU A 292 -18.86 35.39 -13.17
CA LEU A 292 -20.15 34.72 -13.30
C LEU A 292 -20.99 34.78 -12.02
N GLU A 293 -20.36 34.70 -10.84
CA GLU A 293 -21.04 34.87 -9.55
C GLU A 293 -21.58 36.29 -9.37
N GLU A 294 -20.82 37.32 -9.77
CA GLU A 294 -21.26 38.72 -9.77
C GLU A 294 -22.42 38.95 -10.73
N GLU A 295 -22.34 38.44 -11.97
CA GLU A 295 -23.42 38.51 -12.96
C GLU A 295 -24.68 37.79 -12.46
N SER A 296 -24.53 36.61 -11.85
CA SER A 296 -25.64 35.86 -11.24
C SER A 296 -26.30 36.65 -10.10
N ALA A 297 -25.50 37.31 -9.27
CA ALA A 297 -26.02 38.15 -8.18
C ALA A 297 -26.80 39.36 -8.72
N GLN A 298 -26.30 40.03 -9.75
CA GLN A 298 -26.99 41.13 -10.42
C GLN A 298 -28.30 40.67 -11.05
N LEU A 299 -28.30 39.52 -11.72
CA LEU A 299 -29.50 38.96 -12.33
C LEU A 299 -30.55 38.60 -11.27
N LYS A 300 -30.15 37.97 -10.16
CA LYS A 300 -31.03 37.68 -9.02
C LYS A 300 -31.65 38.95 -8.44
N GLU A 301 -30.86 40.01 -8.28
CA GLU A 301 -31.33 41.31 -7.79
C GLU A 301 -32.34 41.95 -8.75
N MET A 302 -32.06 41.90 -10.06
CA MET A 302 -32.98 42.39 -11.08
C MET A 302 -34.31 41.63 -11.06
N CYS A 303 -34.26 40.29 -11.05
CA CYS A 303 -35.47 39.45 -10.93
C CYS A 303 -36.26 39.76 -9.66
N ARG A 304 -35.58 39.99 -8.52
CA ARG A 304 -36.25 40.36 -7.27
C ARG A 304 -36.99 41.70 -7.41
N ARG A 305 -36.36 42.71 -8.01
CA ARG A 305 -37.01 44.03 -8.22
C ARG A 305 -38.23 43.93 -9.13
N GLU A 306 -38.15 43.15 -10.21
CA GLU A 306 -39.29 42.96 -11.11
C GLU A 306 -40.43 42.19 -10.42
N LEU A 307 -40.11 41.19 -9.59
CA LEU A 307 -41.11 40.53 -8.73
C LEU A 307 -41.78 41.51 -7.75
N ASP A 308 -40.99 42.33 -7.04
CA ASP A 308 -41.53 43.32 -6.09
C ASP A 308 -42.45 44.34 -6.78
N LYS A 309 -42.10 44.77 -8.01
CA LYS A 309 -42.93 45.64 -8.84
C LYS A 309 -44.24 44.95 -9.21
N ALA A 310 -44.18 43.72 -9.73
CA ALA A 310 -45.36 42.95 -10.10
C ALA A 310 -46.29 42.72 -8.89
N GLU A 311 -45.73 42.41 -7.71
CA GLU A 311 -46.50 42.29 -6.47
C GLU A 311 -47.18 43.61 -6.06
N SER A 312 -46.49 44.74 -6.22
CA SER A 312 -47.05 46.07 -5.96
C SER A 312 -48.19 46.40 -6.92
N GLU A 313 -48.05 46.07 -8.20
CA GLU A 313 -49.11 46.22 -9.20
C GLU A 313 -50.31 45.32 -8.91
N ILE A 314 -50.08 44.06 -8.53
CA ILE A 314 -51.14 43.14 -8.10
C ILE A 314 -51.90 43.72 -6.90
N LYS A 315 -51.20 44.28 -5.90
CA LYS A 315 -51.83 44.93 -4.74
C LYS A 315 -52.66 46.14 -5.15
N LYS A 316 -52.15 47.01 -6.03
CA LYS A 316 -52.89 48.17 -6.56
C LYS A 316 -54.15 47.72 -7.31
N ASN A 317 -54.01 46.77 -8.23
CA ASN A 317 -55.12 46.21 -8.99
C ASN A 317 -56.17 45.58 -8.06
N SER A 318 -55.73 44.85 -7.04
CA SER A 318 -56.63 44.30 -6.01
C SER A 318 -57.38 45.39 -5.24
N SER A 319 -56.73 46.51 -4.91
CA SER A 319 -57.39 47.66 -4.27
C SER A 319 -58.42 48.29 -5.20
N ILE A 320 -58.05 48.55 -6.45
CA ILE A 320 -58.96 49.12 -7.47
C ILE A 320 -60.18 48.20 -7.68
N ILE A 321 -59.96 46.89 -7.76
CA ILE A 321 -61.05 45.91 -7.87
C ILE A 321 -61.93 45.96 -6.61
N GLY A 322 -61.34 46.12 -5.43
CA GLY A 322 -62.07 46.32 -4.17
C GLY A 322 -62.96 47.57 -4.20
N ASP A 323 -62.39 48.71 -4.57
CA ASP A 323 -63.10 50.00 -4.68
C ASP A 323 -64.21 49.92 -5.74
N TYR A 324 -63.93 49.32 -6.89
CA TYR A 324 -64.90 49.10 -7.96
C TYR A 324 -66.08 48.25 -7.47
N LYS A 325 -65.81 47.14 -6.76
CA LYS A 325 -66.85 46.31 -6.13
C LYS A 325 -67.68 47.10 -5.12
N GLN A 326 -67.05 47.96 -4.32
CA GLN A 326 -67.75 48.80 -3.34
C GLN A 326 -68.66 49.82 -4.04
N ILE A 327 -68.17 50.49 -5.10
CA ILE A 327 -68.98 51.43 -5.90
C ILE A 327 -70.18 50.70 -6.53
N CYS A 328 -69.97 49.54 -7.14
CA CYS A 328 -71.05 48.72 -7.69
C CYS A 328 -72.09 48.34 -6.62
N SER A 329 -71.65 47.97 -5.42
CA SER A 329 -72.55 47.68 -4.29
C SER A 329 -73.36 48.92 -3.89
N GLN A 330 -72.73 50.09 -3.76
CA GLN A 330 -73.41 51.34 -3.41
C GLN A 330 -74.40 51.79 -4.48
N LEU A 331 -74.04 51.67 -5.76
CA LEU A 331 -74.94 51.97 -6.88
C LEU A 331 -76.13 51.03 -6.90
N SER A 332 -75.92 49.74 -6.65
CA SER A 332 -76.99 48.74 -6.54
C SER A 332 -77.95 49.09 -5.40
N GLU A 333 -77.41 49.44 -4.21
CA GLU A 333 -78.23 49.84 -3.05
C GLU A 333 -79.00 51.15 -3.32
N ARG A 334 -78.40 52.13 -3.99
CA ARG A 334 -79.10 53.36 -4.42
C ARG A 334 -80.20 53.06 -5.42
N LEU A 335 -79.93 52.20 -6.40
CA LEU A 335 -80.90 51.79 -7.41
C LEU A 335 -82.10 51.09 -6.75
N GLU A 336 -81.87 50.18 -5.80
CA GLU A 336 -82.93 49.54 -5.02
C GLU A 336 -83.76 50.57 -4.23
N LYS A 337 -83.12 51.52 -3.53
CA LYS A 337 -83.80 52.60 -2.82
C LYS A 337 -84.65 53.47 -3.75
N GLN A 338 -84.13 53.82 -4.92
CA GLN A 338 -84.84 54.62 -5.91
C GLN A 338 -85.99 53.85 -6.55
N GLN A 339 -85.83 52.56 -6.83
CA GLN A 339 -86.91 51.70 -7.30
C GLN A 339 -88.01 51.57 -6.26
N LEU A 340 -87.67 51.41 -4.97
CA LEU A 340 -88.64 51.41 -3.86
C LEU A 340 -89.37 52.74 -3.75
N ALA A 341 -88.67 53.88 -3.86
CA ALA A 341 -89.26 55.21 -3.83
C ALA A 341 -90.20 55.43 -5.03
N ASN A 342 -89.76 55.12 -6.25
CA ASN A 342 -90.58 55.20 -7.45
C ASN A 342 -91.80 54.27 -7.38
N LYS A 343 -91.65 53.07 -6.80
CA LYS A 343 -92.76 52.14 -6.59
C LYS A 343 -93.77 52.71 -5.59
N ALA A 344 -93.32 53.35 -4.52
CA ALA A 344 -94.18 54.05 -3.56
C ALA A 344 -94.86 55.29 -4.18
N GLU A 345 -94.18 56.00 -5.09
CA GLU A 345 -94.71 57.16 -5.80
C GLU A 345 -95.72 56.75 -6.87
N ILE A 346 -95.47 55.66 -7.61
CA ILE A 346 -96.45 55.01 -8.49
C ILE A 346 -97.66 54.54 -7.67
N GLU A 347 -97.47 54.01 -6.46
CA GLU A 347 -98.58 53.64 -5.60
C GLU A 347 -99.39 54.88 -5.14
N LYS A 348 -98.72 56.00 -4.82
CA LYS A 348 -99.38 57.30 -4.56
C LYS A 348 -100.13 57.85 -5.77
N ILE A 349 -99.56 57.75 -6.97
CA ILE A 349 -100.22 58.13 -8.22
C ILE A 349 -101.39 57.19 -8.50
N ARG A 350 -101.25 55.88 -8.27
CA ARG A 350 -102.34 54.91 -8.39
C ARG A 350 -103.49 55.22 -7.43
N VAL A 351 -103.19 55.65 -6.21
CA VAL A 351 -104.18 56.10 -5.22
C VAL A 351 -104.81 57.45 -5.63
N SER A 352 -104.04 58.37 -6.23
CA SER A 352 -104.55 59.69 -6.67
C SER A 352 -105.31 59.64 -8.00
N VAL A 353 -104.97 58.72 -8.89
CA VAL A 353 -105.68 58.41 -10.15
C VAL A 353 -106.89 57.49 -9.89
N GLY A 354 -107.00 56.89 -8.69
CA GLY A 354 -108.19 56.20 -8.20
C GLY A 354 -109.41 57.12 -7.93
N SER A 355 -109.27 58.44 -8.08
CA SER A 355 -110.32 59.43 -7.79
C SER A 355 -110.68 60.36 -8.96
N ARG A 356 -110.66 59.86 -10.22
CA ARG A 356 -111.46 60.39 -11.35
C ARG A 356 -111.36 59.45 -12.55
N GLY A 357 -112.46 58.74 -12.80
CA GLY A 357 -112.57 57.77 -13.88
C GLY A 357 -112.66 58.41 -15.25
N TYR A 358 -111.65 58.13 -16.08
CA TYR A 358 -111.77 57.91 -17.52
C TYR A 358 -110.64 56.95 -17.91
N PHE A 359 -110.97 55.66 -18.10
CA PHE A 359 -110.45 54.71 -19.10
C PHE A 359 -110.58 53.26 -18.62
N ASN A 360 -111.15 52.43 -19.50
CA ASN A 360 -111.50 51.03 -19.28
C ASN A 360 -110.44 50.09 -19.91
N LYS A 361 -110.52 48.79 -19.62
CA LYS A 361 -109.66 47.72 -20.14
C LYS A 361 -109.51 47.82 -21.68
N GLU A 362 -108.27 47.74 -22.19
CA GLU A 362 -107.85 47.60 -23.61
C GLU A 362 -107.50 48.84 -24.48
N GLY A 363 -107.00 49.94 -23.90
CA GLY A 363 -106.62 51.18 -24.62
C GLY A 363 -105.56 51.06 -25.75
N ARG A 364 -106.01 50.70 -26.96
CA ARG A 364 -105.27 50.71 -28.23
C ARG A 364 -105.87 51.74 -29.20
N VAL A 365 -105.04 52.49 -29.94
CA VAL A 365 -105.47 53.29 -31.10
C VAL A 365 -104.57 52.97 -32.31
N LYS A 366 -105.24 52.55 -33.39
CA LYS A 366 -104.78 52.34 -34.79
C LYS A 366 -104.94 53.67 -35.56
N ALA A 367 -104.29 53.98 -36.68
CA ALA A 367 -103.22 53.41 -37.48
C ALA A 367 -102.83 54.48 -38.54
N ALA A 368 -101.61 54.41 -39.08
CA ALA A 368 -101.36 54.81 -40.47
C ALA A 368 -100.31 53.86 -41.05
N SER A 369 -100.73 53.17 -42.10
CA SER A 369 -100.03 52.18 -42.90
C SER A 369 -98.88 52.80 -43.70
N VAL A 370 -97.69 52.19 -43.65
CA VAL A 370 -96.76 52.13 -44.78
C VAL A 370 -96.05 50.78 -44.72
N ALA A 371 -96.25 49.98 -45.76
CA ALA A 371 -95.46 48.79 -46.03
C ALA A 371 -94.03 49.21 -46.41
N ARG A 372 -93.03 48.56 -45.81
CA ARG A 372 -91.69 48.45 -46.37
C ARG A 372 -91.11 47.10 -45.97
N GLU A 373 -91.04 46.24 -46.97
CA GLU A 373 -90.12 45.11 -47.03
C GLU A 373 -88.68 45.63 -46.88
N GLY A 374 -87.83 44.81 -46.25
CA GLY A 374 -86.37 44.92 -46.33
C GLY A 374 -85.68 45.52 -45.11
N SER A 375 -85.16 44.63 -44.24
CA SER A 375 -83.86 44.79 -43.56
C SER A 375 -83.51 43.50 -42.78
N ASP A 376 -83.45 42.36 -43.47
CA ASP A 376 -82.83 41.13 -42.95
C ASP A 376 -81.32 41.08 -43.25
N GLU A 377 -80.74 42.07 -43.93
CA GLU A 377 -79.33 42.06 -44.36
C GLU A 377 -78.35 42.63 -43.32
N GLU A 378 -78.71 43.65 -42.52
CA GLU A 378 -77.78 44.25 -41.53
C GLU A 378 -77.52 43.34 -40.30
N ALA A 379 -78.51 42.56 -39.86
CA ALA A 379 -78.35 41.63 -38.74
C ALA A 379 -77.58 40.35 -39.12
N ASP A 380 -77.55 40.00 -40.41
CA ASP A 380 -76.80 38.83 -40.90
C ASP A 380 -75.33 39.18 -41.17
N GLU A 381 -75.02 40.42 -41.58
CA GLU A 381 -73.64 40.91 -41.72
C GLU A 381 -72.89 40.98 -40.37
N GLU A 382 -73.53 41.49 -39.31
CA GLU A 382 -72.91 41.61 -37.98
C GLU A 382 -72.69 40.22 -37.34
N LYS A 383 -73.62 39.29 -37.59
CA LYS A 383 -73.53 37.89 -37.17
C LYS A 383 -72.43 37.14 -37.92
N GLU A 384 -72.24 37.42 -39.20
CA GLU A 384 -71.19 36.78 -40.00
C GLU A 384 -69.79 37.35 -39.65
N ALA A 385 -69.70 38.65 -39.31
CA ALA A 385 -68.48 39.25 -38.77
C ALA A 385 -68.03 38.60 -37.44
N LEU A 386 -68.96 38.38 -36.51
CA LEU A 386 -68.67 37.69 -35.24
C LEU A 386 -68.25 36.23 -35.44
N LYS A 387 -68.86 35.50 -36.39
CA LYS A 387 -68.43 34.14 -36.74
C LYS A 387 -67.04 34.09 -37.37
N ASN A 388 -66.65 35.12 -38.13
CA ASN A 388 -65.32 35.22 -38.71
C ASN A 388 -64.27 35.51 -37.63
N GLN A 389 -64.55 36.41 -36.68
CA GLN A 389 -63.69 36.64 -35.52
C GLN A 389 -63.55 35.39 -34.63
N LEU A 390 -64.63 34.64 -34.44
CA LEU A 390 -64.59 33.37 -33.70
C LEU A 390 -63.67 32.35 -34.41
N ARG A 391 -63.80 32.21 -35.74
CA ARG A 391 -62.95 31.32 -36.54
C ARG A 391 -61.47 31.74 -36.50
N GLU A 392 -61.19 33.04 -36.50
CA GLU A 392 -59.82 33.55 -36.42
C GLU A 392 -59.18 33.26 -35.05
N MET A 393 -59.92 33.50 -33.96
CA MET A 393 -59.47 33.13 -32.60
C MET A 393 -59.30 31.61 -32.42
N GLU A 394 -60.17 30.79 -33.03
CA GLU A 394 -60.01 29.33 -33.03
C GLU A 394 -58.74 28.89 -33.76
N LEU A 395 -58.36 29.59 -34.83
CA LEU A 395 -57.17 29.30 -35.62
C LEU A 395 -55.88 29.73 -34.91
N GLU A 396 -55.89 30.89 -34.24
CA GLU A 396 -54.79 31.34 -33.37
C GLU A 396 -54.60 30.40 -32.17
N LEU A 397 -55.69 29.94 -31.56
CA LEU A 397 -55.63 28.97 -30.46
C LEU A 397 -55.05 27.63 -30.94
N ALA A 398 -55.41 27.17 -32.15
CA ALA A 398 -54.86 25.95 -32.73
C ALA A 398 -53.36 26.08 -33.02
N GLN A 399 -52.91 27.22 -33.56
CA GLN A 399 -51.48 27.49 -33.78
C GLN A 399 -50.69 27.53 -32.47
N THR A 400 -51.22 28.18 -31.44
CA THR A 400 -50.56 28.28 -30.13
C THR A 400 -50.43 26.90 -29.47
N LYS A 401 -51.46 26.06 -29.58
CA LYS A 401 -51.41 24.66 -29.10
C LYS A 401 -50.38 23.83 -29.85
N LEU A 402 -50.23 24.02 -31.16
CA LEU A 402 -49.21 23.33 -31.96
C LEU A 402 -47.80 23.73 -31.49
N GLN A 403 -47.56 25.03 -31.30
CA GLN A 403 -46.27 25.54 -30.80
C GLN A 403 -45.93 25.00 -29.41
N LEU A 404 -46.92 24.85 -28.53
CA LEU A 404 -46.72 24.25 -27.21
C LEU A 404 -46.28 22.78 -27.32
N VAL A 405 -46.96 21.99 -28.15
CA VAL A 405 -46.62 20.56 -28.36
C VAL A 405 -45.23 20.41 -28.99
N GLU A 406 -44.86 21.28 -29.93
CA GLU A 406 -43.51 21.28 -30.52
C GLU A 406 -42.43 21.64 -29.49
N ALA A 407 -42.69 22.60 -28.61
CA ALA A 407 -41.77 22.97 -27.53
C ALA A 407 -41.61 21.82 -26.51
N GLU A 408 -42.71 21.16 -26.12
CA GLU A 408 -42.69 20.00 -25.23
C GLU A 408 -41.91 18.83 -25.84
N CYS A 409 -42.12 18.53 -27.14
CA CYS A 409 -41.36 17.53 -27.86
C CYS A 409 -39.85 17.84 -27.89
N LYS A 410 -39.47 19.10 -28.12
CA LYS A 410 -38.06 19.55 -28.12
C LYS A 410 -37.41 19.40 -26.73
N ILE A 411 -38.13 19.74 -25.66
CA ILE A 411 -37.66 19.56 -24.29
C ILE A 411 -37.47 18.06 -23.99
N GLN A 412 -38.41 17.21 -24.39
CA GLN A 412 -38.33 15.76 -24.18
C GLN A 412 -37.17 15.12 -24.96
N ALA A 413 -36.91 15.54 -26.20
CA ALA A 413 -35.77 15.10 -27.00
C ALA A 413 -34.43 15.54 -26.40
N SER A 414 -34.34 16.79 -25.94
CA SER A 414 -33.15 17.33 -25.28
C SER A 414 -32.86 16.60 -23.96
N ARG A 415 -33.91 16.29 -23.18
CA ARG A 415 -33.81 15.53 -21.94
C ARG A 415 -33.35 14.08 -22.17
N LYS A 416 -33.85 13.39 -23.20
CA LYS A 416 -33.36 12.05 -23.58
C LYS A 416 -31.90 12.07 -24.01
N THR A 417 -31.50 13.09 -24.77
CA THR A 417 -30.12 13.25 -25.26
C THR A 417 -29.16 13.52 -24.10
N TRP A 418 -29.55 14.41 -23.18
CA TRP A 418 -28.81 14.69 -21.96
C TRP A 418 -28.69 13.45 -21.07
N PHE A 419 -29.79 12.71 -20.85
CA PHE A 419 -29.76 11.46 -20.08
C PHE A 419 -28.81 10.43 -20.68
N ASN A 420 -28.83 10.22 -22.00
CA ASN A 420 -27.94 9.27 -22.68
C ASN A 420 -26.47 9.68 -22.59
N ARG A 421 -26.15 10.97 -22.67
CA ARG A 421 -24.80 11.50 -22.49
C ARG A 421 -24.29 11.28 -21.06
N THR A 422 -25.13 11.58 -20.06
CA THR A 422 -24.79 11.39 -18.65
C THR A 422 -24.61 9.91 -18.30
N LEU A 423 -25.47 9.02 -18.81
CA LEU A 423 -25.35 7.56 -18.64
C LEU A 423 -24.08 7.00 -19.29
N SER A 424 -23.72 7.51 -20.47
CA SER A 424 -22.49 7.12 -21.16
C SER A 424 -21.24 7.57 -20.40
N SER A 425 -21.23 8.81 -19.89
CA SER A 425 -20.14 9.33 -19.06
C SER A 425 -20.01 8.59 -17.72
N ILE A 426 -21.12 8.16 -17.11
CA ILE A 426 -21.06 7.35 -15.88
C ILE A 426 -20.49 5.95 -16.17
N LYS A 427 -20.85 5.33 -17.31
CA LYS A 427 -20.29 4.03 -17.71
C LYS A 427 -18.79 4.09 -18.01
N THR A 428 -18.28 5.17 -18.60
CA THR A 428 -16.84 5.34 -18.82
C THR A 428 -16.07 5.62 -17.53
N VAL A 429 -16.67 6.29 -16.54
CA VAL A 429 -16.04 6.55 -15.23
C VAL A 429 -16.06 5.33 -14.30
N THR A 430 -17.03 4.41 -14.44
CA THR A 430 -17.21 3.26 -13.53
C THR A 430 -16.53 1.96 -13.95
N GLY A 431 -15.86 1.90 -15.11
CA GLY A 431 -14.89 0.83 -15.41
C GLY A 431 -15.41 -0.62 -15.31
N VAL A 432 -16.69 -0.88 -15.57
CA VAL A 432 -17.22 -2.26 -15.63
C VAL A 432 -17.21 -2.76 -17.07
N GLN A 433 -16.08 -3.34 -17.49
CA GLN A 433 -16.04 -4.26 -18.63
C GLN A 433 -16.65 -5.60 -18.18
N GLY A 434 -17.95 -5.77 -18.40
CA GLY A 434 -18.59 -7.08 -18.39
C GLY A 434 -18.20 -7.86 -19.65
N LYS A 435 -17.35 -8.87 -19.48
CA LYS A 435 -17.16 -9.96 -20.44
C LYS A 435 -18.50 -10.69 -20.62
N GLU A 436 -19.03 -10.71 -21.84
CA GLU A 436 -20.00 -11.72 -22.25
C GLU A 436 -19.25 -12.80 -23.04
N THR A 437 -19.08 -13.93 -22.37
CA THR A 437 -18.86 -15.24 -22.96
C THR A 437 -20.20 -15.81 -23.43
N CYS A 438 -20.16 -16.40 -24.62
CA CYS A 438 -21.18 -17.18 -25.35
C CYS A 438 -22.20 -16.40 -26.17
#